data_AF-A0A8S3X7Q2-F1
#
_entry.id   AF-A0A8S3X7Q2-F1
#
_cell.length_a   1.000
_cell.length_b   1.000
_cell.length_c   1.000
_cell.angle_alpha   90.00
_cell.angle_beta   90.00
_cell.angle_gamma   90.00
#
_symmetry.space_group_name_H-M   'P 1'
#
loop_
_entity.id
_entity.type
_entity.pdbx_description
1 polymer ?
#
loop_
_entity_poly.entity_id
_entity_poly.type
_entity_poly.pdbx_seq_one_letter_code
_entity_poly.pdbx_strand_id
1 'polypeptide(L)'
;MARCARALPAVFLQINLLLMMYAGAGLATAARLKWDPSTYIALREVLPNEYRVAAVLLVVGSVVLLLQGHLALLALYARRARFLLLLTYAVLMACAVGGETAFAWWTGTRVAAWARSAQAHELRRALQLREHLLPLLQHLATWHPLPQHIHDIIKEAEADVPRNSYVALAAVALLALLQPVGAALALLLAARARLSAPGANYSDESETRPLRTVYKNGRLVML
;
A
#
# COMPACT_ATOMS: atom_id res chain seq x y z
N MET A 1 -29.87 13.72 9.92
CA MET A 1 -28.99 13.88 8.72
C MET A 1 -27.66 14.61 9.00
N ALA A 2 -27.60 15.63 9.87
CA ALA A 2 -26.35 16.37 10.17
C ALA A 2 -25.22 15.52 10.80
N ARG A 3 -25.53 14.47 11.57
CA ARG A 3 -24.53 13.57 12.17
C ARG A 3 -23.82 12.69 11.12
N CYS A 4 -24.55 12.18 10.12
CA CYS A 4 -23.97 11.41 9.02
C CYS A 4 -23.09 12.26 8.08
N ALA A 5 -23.32 13.57 8.02
CA ALA A 5 -22.51 14.48 7.20
C ALA A 5 -21.09 14.67 7.76
N ARG A 6 -20.91 14.63 9.09
CA ARG A 6 -19.59 14.73 9.75
C ARG A 6 -18.89 13.39 9.92
N ALA A 7 -19.64 12.28 9.97
CA ALA A 7 -19.07 10.94 10.12
C ALA A 7 -18.24 10.52 8.90
N LEU A 8 -18.69 10.86 7.68
CA LEU A 8 -18.07 10.37 6.46
C LEU A 8 -16.62 10.87 6.24
N PRO A 9 -16.30 12.17 6.46
CA PRO A 9 -14.92 12.66 6.48
C PRO A 9 -14.05 12.02 7.58
N ALA A 10 -14.63 11.73 8.75
CA ALA A 10 -13.90 11.11 9.85
C ALA A 10 -13.53 9.65 9.55
N VAL A 11 -14.47 8.87 9.00
CA VAL A 11 -14.20 7.49 8.54
C VAL A 11 -13.15 7.48 7.43
N PHE A 12 -13.25 8.41 6.47
CA PHE A 12 -12.26 8.54 5.41
C PHE A 12 -10.85 8.80 5.95
N LEU A 13 -10.73 9.67 6.97
CA LEU A 13 -9.45 9.92 7.65
C LEU A 13 -8.93 8.67 8.36
N GLN A 14 -9.79 7.95 9.10
CA GLN A 14 -9.40 6.74 9.82
C GLN A 14 -8.88 5.64 8.88
N ILE A 15 -9.55 5.43 7.74
CA ILE A 15 -9.09 4.46 6.73
C ILE A 15 -7.71 4.87 6.19
N ASN A 16 -7.50 6.15 5.91
CA ASN A 16 -6.21 6.63 5.42
C ASN A 16 -5.09 6.50 6.47
N LEU A 17 -5.40 6.69 7.75
CA LEU A 17 -4.45 6.41 8.85
C LEU A 17 -4.06 4.93 8.90
N LEU A 18 -5.03 4.03 8.77
CA LEU A 18 -4.75 2.58 8.70
C LEU A 18 -3.90 2.24 7.47
N LEU A 19 -4.23 2.78 6.30
CA LEU A 19 -3.44 2.58 5.07
C LEU A 19 -2.00 3.12 5.21
N MET A 20 -1.80 4.25 5.90
CA MET A 20 -0.46 4.77 6.22
C MET A 20 0.30 3.85 7.18
N MET A 21 -0.37 3.21 8.15
CA MET A 21 0.28 2.20 8.98
C MET A 21 0.74 1.00 8.16
N TYR A 22 -0.09 0.53 7.22
CA TYR A 22 0.29 -0.52 6.27
C TYR A 22 1.45 -0.11 5.35
N ALA A 23 1.48 1.15 4.93
CA ALA A 23 2.60 1.68 4.17
C ALA A 23 3.91 1.62 4.97
N GLY A 24 3.88 1.99 6.25
CA GLY A 24 5.03 1.83 7.15
C GLY A 24 5.48 0.36 7.27
N ALA A 25 4.53 -0.55 7.45
CA ALA A 25 4.82 -1.99 7.50
C ALA A 25 5.38 -2.51 6.16
N GLY A 26 4.89 -2.02 5.03
CA GLY A 26 5.39 -2.34 3.70
C GLY A 26 6.83 -1.87 3.50
N LEU A 27 7.17 -0.63 3.90
CA LEU A 27 8.54 -0.12 3.87
C LEU A 27 9.49 -0.94 4.75
N ALA A 28 9.06 -1.29 5.98
CA ALA A 28 9.85 -2.14 6.86
C ALA A 28 10.06 -3.53 6.26
N THR A 29 9.03 -4.09 5.64
CA THR A 29 9.11 -5.38 4.95
C THR A 29 10.04 -5.31 3.73
N ALA A 30 10.00 -4.22 2.96
CA ALA A 30 10.91 -4.01 1.83
C ALA A 30 12.36 -3.87 2.29
N ALA A 31 12.61 -3.16 3.40
CA ALA A 31 13.93 -3.06 4.00
C ALA A 31 14.44 -4.44 4.43
N ARG A 32 13.62 -5.24 5.13
CA ARG A 32 13.97 -6.62 5.47
C ARG A 32 14.24 -7.47 4.24
N LEU A 33 13.37 -7.39 3.23
CA LEU A 33 13.54 -8.14 1.99
C LEU A 33 14.84 -7.77 1.25
N LYS A 34 15.42 -6.59 1.48
CA LYS A 34 16.66 -6.18 0.82
C LYS A 34 17.91 -6.36 1.68
N TRP A 35 17.78 -6.29 3.01
CA TRP A 35 18.91 -6.21 3.95
C TRP A 35 19.00 -7.40 4.91
N ASP A 36 17.95 -8.22 5.05
CA ASP A 36 17.94 -9.40 5.92
C ASP A 36 18.28 -10.68 5.13
N PRO A 37 19.48 -11.27 5.36
CA PRO A 37 19.93 -12.47 4.65
C PRO A 37 18.97 -13.64 4.78
N SER A 38 18.33 -13.79 5.95
CA SER A 38 17.41 -14.89 6.23
C SER A 38 16.17 -14.87 5.34
N THR A 39 15.74 -13.66 4.94
CA THR A 39 14.52 -13.45 4.16
C THR A 39 14.81 -13.42 2.67
N TYR A 40 15.87 -12.74 2.25
CA TYR A 40 16.11 -12.52 0.81
C TYR A 40 16.83 -13.67 0.11
N ILE A 41 17.67 -14.45 0.81
CA ILE A 41 18.45 -15.52 0.17
C ILE A 41 17.50 -16.59 -0.39
N ALA A 42 16.55 -17.07 0.42
CA ALA A 42 15.59 -18.09 -0.01
C ALA A 42 14.79 -17.63 -1.24
N LEU A 43 14.27 -16.40 -1.21
CA LEU A 43 13.45 -15.88 -2.31
C LEU A 43 14.28 -15.62 -3.58
N ARG A 44 15.52 -15.14 -3.41
CA ARG A 44 16.45 -14.84 -4.51
C ARG A 44 16.90 -16.10 -5.23
N GLU A 45 17.19 -17.19 -4.52
CA GLU A 45 17.66 -18.44 -5.14
C GLU A 45 16.53 -19.14 -5.89
N VAL A 46 15.31 -19.12 -5.35
CA VAL A 46 14.18 -19.85 -5.93
C VAL A 46 13.47 -19.05 -7.03
N LEU A 47 13.31 -17.73 -6.85
CA LEU A 47 12.55 -16.84 -7.74
C LEU A 47 13.26 -15.49 -7.91
N PRO A 48 14.41 -15.44 -8.60
CA PRO A 48 15.29 -14.27 -8.64
C PRO A 48 14.65 -13.03 -9.26
N ASN A 49 13.81 -13.21 -10.28
CA ASN A 49 13.17 -12.10 -10.99
C ASN A 49 12.01 -11.53 -10.18
N GLU A 50 11.19 -12.42 -9.63
CA GLU A 50 10.03 -12.10 -8.80
C GLU A 50 10.50 -11.38 -7.53
N TYR A 51 11.59 -11.81 -6.92
CA TYR A 51 12.25 -11.12 -5.80
C TYR A 51 12.63 -9.68 -6.15
N ARG A 52 13.31 -9.45 -7.28
CA ARG A 52 13.76 -8.10 -7.69
C ARG A 52 12.58 -7.16 -7.90
N VAL A 53 11.53 -7.65 -8.56
CA VAL A 53 10.32 -6.89 -8.82
C VAL A 53 9.57 -6.62 -7.52
N ALA A 54 9.40 -7.62 -6.65
CA ALA A 54 8.76 -7.47 -5.35
C ALA A 54 9.47 -6.44 -4.47
N ALA A 55 10.80 -6.46 -4.42
CA ALA A 55 11.59 -5.50 -3.64
C ALA A 55 11.36 -4.04 -4.09
N VAL A 56 11.19 -3.80 -5.40
CA VAL A 56 10.89 -2.47 -5.92
C VAL A 56 9.43 -2.09 -5.70
N LEU A 57 8.50 -2.97 -6.08
CA LEU A 57 7.07 -2.69 -6.00
C LEU A 57 6.58 -2.51 -4.57
N LEU A 58 7.16 -3.21 -3.60
CA LEU A 58 6.79 -3.04 -2.20
C LEU A 58 7.20 -1.66 -1.68
N VAL A 59 8.35 -1.13 -2.09
CA VAL A 59 8.76 0.25 -1.78
C VAL A 59 7.84 1.24 -2.48
N VAL A 60 7.65 1.08 -3.79
CA VAL A 60 6.83 2.01 -4.59
C VAL A 60 5.39 2.04 -4.08
N GLY A 61 4.76 0.89 -3.85
CA GLY A 61 3.39 0.78 -3.33
C GLY A 61 3.26 1.42 -1.95
N SER A 62 4.24 1.21 -1.06
CA SER A 62 4.24 1.84 0.26
C SER A 62 4.36 3.36 0.20
N VAL A 63 5.25 3.87 -0.66
CA VAL A 63 5.38 5.33 -0.88
C VAL A 63 4.09 5.91 -1.46
N VAL A 64 3.46 5.22 -2.42
CA VAL A 64 2.18 5.63 -2.99
C VAL A 64 1.10 5.70 -1.90
N LEU A 65 0.96 4.68 -1.05
CA LEU A 65 0.00 4.68 0.05
C LEU A 65 0.27 5.82 1.06
N LEU A 66 1.53 6.11 1.37
CA LEU A 66 1.90 7.27 2.20
C LEU A 66 1.46 8.59 1.56
N LEU A 67 1.77 8.78 0.28
CA LEU A 67 1.39 9.99 -0.47
C LEU A 67 -0.13 10.12 -0.58
N GLN A 68 -0.86 9.02 -0.72
CA GLN A 68 -2.31 9.02 -0.73
C GLN A 68 -2.90 9.48 0.61
N GLY A 69 -2.33 9.07 1.74
CA GLY A 69 -2.75 9.58 3.05
C GLY A 69 -2.59 11.10 3.17
N HIS A 70 -1.48 11.64 2.66
CA HIS A 70 -1.26 13.09 2.62
C HIS A 70 -2.24 13.80 1.67
N LEU A 71 -2.50 13.20 0.50
CA LEU A 71 -3.48 13.73 -0.45
C LEU A 71 -4.89 13.74 0.13
N ALA A 72 -5.28 12.69 0.86
CA ALA A 72 -6.54 12.63 1.58
C ALA A 72 -6.66 13.75 2.63
N LEU A 73 -5.59 13.98 3.40
CA LEU A 73 -5.53 15.07 4.38
C LEU A 73 -5.69 16.43 3.69
N LEU A 74 -4.93 16.70 2.63
CA LEU A 74 -5.00 17.93 1.83
C LEU A 74 -6.42 18.14 1.27
N ALA A 75 -7.06 17.07 0.77
CA ALA A 75 -8.42 17.13 0.24
C ALA A 75 -9.46 17.50 1.30
N LEU A 76 -9.27 17.06 2.55
CA LEU A 76 -10.16 17.39 3.66
C LEU A 76 -10.04 18.86 4.10
N TYR A 77 -8.84 19.43 4.06
CA TYR A 77 -8.57 20.82 4.44
C TYR A 77 -8.80 21.83 3.31
N ALA A 78 -8.68 21.40 2.05
CA ALA A 78 -8.94 22.26 0.90
C ALA A 78 -10.45 22.57 0.77
N ARG A 79 -10.79 23.84 0.54
CA ARG A 79 -12.17 24.26 0.20
C ARG A 79 -12.41 24.32 -1.31
N ARG A 80 -11.49 24.96 -2.05
CA ARG A 80 -11.66 25.23 -3.50
C ARG A 80 -11.30 24.03 -4.38
N ALA A 81 -10.21 23.33 -4.06
CA ALA A 81 -9.71 22.21 -4.87
C ALA A 81 -10.20 20.82 -4.39
N ARG A 82 -11.12 20.77 -3.43
CA ARG A 82 -11.54 19.53 -2.75
C ARG A 82 -11.99 18.44 -3.72
N PHE A 83 -12.85 18.81 -4.67
CA PHE A 83 -13.37 17.86 -5.66
C PHE A 83 -12.24 17.22 -6.48
N LEU A 84 -11.34 18.05 -7.03
CA LEU A 84 -10.22 17.59 -7.84
C LEU A 84 -9.29 16.69 -7.02
N LEU A 85 -8.92 17.10 -5.80
CA LEU A 85 -8.04 16.30 -4.93
C LEU A 85 -8.63 14.93 -4.57
N LEU A 86 -9.94 14.87 -4.29
CA LEU A 86 -10.64 13.61 -4.02
C LEU A 86 -10.74 12.72 -5.25
N LEU A 87 -10.94 13.31 -6.44
CA LEU A 87 -10.96 12.57 -7.70
C LEU A 87 -9.56 12.01 -8.02
N THR A 88 -8.51 12.84 -7.89
CA THR A 88 -7.12 12.41 -8.04
C THR A 88 -6.80 11.28 -7.07
N TYR A 89 -7.21 11.40 -5.80
CA TYR A 89 -7.06 10.32 -4.82
C TYR A 89 -7.72 9.02 -5.28
N ALA A 90 -8.99 9.08 -5.74
CA ALA A 90 -9.72 7.90 -6.16
C ALA A 90 -9.10 7.23 -7.39
N VAL A 91 -8.65 8.02 -8.37
CA VAL A 91 -7.96 7.52 -9.57
C VAL A 91 -6.64 6.86 -9.18
N LEU A 92 -5.81 7.51 -8.36
CA LEU A 92 -4.55 6.93 -7.90
C LEU A 92 -4.76 5.64 -7.10
N MET A 93 -5.81 5.57 -6.27
CA MET A 93 -6.14 4.36 -5.51
C MET A 93 -6.55 3.22 -6.44
N ALA A 94 -7.36 3.51 -7.46
CA ALA A 94 -7.75 2.52 -8.46
C ALA A 94 -6.54 2.03 -9.27
N CYS A 95 -5.62 2.91 -9.65
CA CYS A 95 -4.37 2.53 -10.29
C CYS A 95 -3.50 1.65 -9.38
N ALA A 96 -3.41 1.96 -8.07
CA ALA A 96 -2.66 1.16 -7.11
C ALA A 96 -3.24 -0.25 -6.98
N VAL A 97 -4.55 -0.37 -6.78
CA VAL A 97 -5.25 -1.67 -6.71
C VAL A 97 -5.09 -2.45 -8.03
N GLY A 98 -5.19 -1.78 -9.17
CA GLY A 98 -4.94 -2.39 -10.48
C GLY A 98 -3.51 -2.92 -10.64
N GLY A 99 -2.51 -2.17 -10.16
CA GLY A 99 -1.11 -2.59 -10.17
C GLY A 99 -0.84 -3.77 -9.23
N GLU A 100 -1.40 -3.73 -8.02
CA GLU A 100 -1.28 -4.81 -7.02
C GLU A 100 -1.93 -6.10 -7.51
N THR A 101 -3.13 -6.03 -8.09
CA THR A 101 -3.82 -7.19 -8.66
C THR A 101 -3.07 -7.78 -9.85
N ALA A 102 -2.57 -6.94 -10.76
CA ALA A 102 -1.74 -7.39 -11.88
C ALA A 102 -0.44 -8.06 -11.40
N PHE A 103 0.21 -7.49 -10.38
CA PHE A 103 1.40 -8.06 -9.79
C PHE A 103 1.13 -9.38 -9.06
N ALA A 104 0.04 -9.46 -8.27
CA ALA A 104 -0.37 -10.68 -7.59
C ALA A 104 -0.70 -11.79 -8.59
N TRP A 105 -1.42 -11.46 -9.66
CA TRP A 105 -1.69 -12.38 -10.76
C TRP A 105 -0.41 -12.87 -11.43
N TRP A 106 0.47 -11.95 -11.84
CA TRP A 106 1.75 -12.28 -12.46
C TRP A 106 2.59 -13.19 -11.57
N THR A 107 2.79 -12.82 -10.31
CA THR A 107 3.54 -13.61 -9.33
C THR A 107 2.91 -14.98 -9.13
N GLY A 108 1.58 -15.06 -9.00
CA GLY A 108 0.86 -16.33 -8.86
C GLY A 108 1.09 -17.28 -10.04
N THR A 109 1.03 -16.78 -11.28
CA THR A 109 1.31 -17.60 -12.47
C THR A 109 2.75 -18.09 -12.52
N ARG A 110 3.71 -17.26 -12.10
CA ARG A 110 5.14 -17.58 -12.06
C ARG A 110 5.45 -18.62 -10.99
N VAL A 111 4.89 -18.47 -9.79
CA VAL A 111 5.00 -19.46 -8.70
C VAL A 111 4.37 -20.79 -9.11
N ALA A 112 3.19 -20.76 -9.75
CA ALA A 112 2.53 -21.98 -10.22
C ALA A 112 3.34 -22.68 -11.33
N ALA A 113 3.98 -21.93 -12.22
CA ALA A 113 4.87 -22.48 -13.23
C ALA A 113 6.14 -23.07 -12.60
N TRP A 114 6.76 -22.35 -11.67
CA TRP A 114 7.92 -22.84 -10.92
C TRP A 114 7.60 -24.12 -10.16
N ALA A 115 6.44 -24.22 -9.50
CA ALA A 115 6.02 -25.40 -8.72
C ALA A 115 5.90 -26.69 -9.56
N ARG A 116 5.77 -26.55 -10.89
CA ARG A 116 5.75 -27.67 -11.87
C ARG A 116 7.11 -27.90 -12.55
N SER A 117 8.10 -27.05 -12.31
CA SER A 117 9.42 -27.11 -12.95
C SER A 117 10.32 -28.21 -12.35
N ALA A 118 11.36 -28.62 -13.08
CA ALA A 118 12.36 -29.57 -12.60
C ALA A 118 13.10 -29.06 -11.34
N GLN A 119 13.35 -27.75 -11.25
CA GLN A 119 13.99 -27.12 -10.08
C GLN A 119 13.17 -27.31 -8.79
N ALA A 120 11.84 -27.19 -8.86
CA ALA A 120 10.99 -27.46 -7.70
C ALA A 120 11.02 -28.94 -7.29
N HIS A 121 11.14 -29.86 -8.25
CA HIS A 121 11.28 -31.29 -7.96
C HIS A 121 12.65 -31.61 -7.34
N GLU A 122 13.73 -30.96 -7.80
CA GLU A 122 15.06 -31.06 -7.18
C GLU A 122 15.07 -30.51 -5.75
N LEU A 123 14.45 -29.34 -5.52
CA LEU A 123 14.34 -28.79 -4.18
C LEU A 123 13.54 -29.71 -3.25
N ARG A 124 12.42 -30.28 -3.71
CA ARG A 124 11.66 -31.26 -2.93
C ARG A 124 12.48 -32.50 -2.61
N ARG A 125 13.26 -33.02 -3.57
CA ARG A 125 14.18 -34.14 -3.34
C ARG A 125 15.28 -33.79 -2.34
N ALA A 126 15.87 -32.59 -2.44
CA ALA A 126 16.85 -32.10 -1.48
C ALA A 126 16.27 -31.95 -0.06
N LEU A 127 15.03 -31.50 0.06
CA LEU A 127 14.30 -31.44 1.32
C LEU A 127 14.00 -32.83 1.91
N GLN A 128 13.73 -33.84 1.07
CA GLN A 128 13.60 -35.24 1.54
C GLN A 128 14.95 -35.80 2.02
N LEU A 129 16.04 -35.49 1.33
CA LEU A 129 17.40 -35.88 1.73
C LEU A 129 17.81 -35.26 3.07
N ARG A 130 17.25 -34.11 3.46
CA ARG A 130 17.46 -33.52 4.80
C ARG A 130 17.10 -34.47 5.93
N GLU A 131 16.03 -35.25 5.79
CA GLU A 131 15.61 -36.22 6.81
C GLU A 131 16.72 -37.26 7.09
N HIS A 132 17.53 -37.56 6.08
CA HIS A 132 18.60 -38.55 6.14
C HIS A 132 19.93 -37.91 6.58
N LEU A 133 20.13 -36.61 6.31
CA LEU A 133 21.28 -35.83 6.76
C LEU A 133 21.16 -35.42 8.24
N LEU A 134 19.95 -35.37 8.78
CA LEU A 134 19.68 -35.01 10.17
C LEU A 134 20.47 -35.83 11.20
N PRO A 135 20.44 -37.18 11.17
CA PRO A 135 21.21 -37.99 12.11
C PRO A 135 22.72 -37.79 11.97
N LEU A 136 23.22 -37.51 10.76
CA LEU A 136 24.64 -37.21 10.54
C LEU A 136 25.05 -35.86 11.14
N LEU A 137 24.18 -34.84 11.03
CA LEU A 137 24.39 -33.55 11.67
C LEU A 137 24.33 -33.64 13.19
N GLN A 138 23.44 -34.46 13.74
CA GLN A 138 23.38 -34.74 15.18
C GLN A 138 24.63 -35.48 15.68
N HIS A 139 25.19 -36.39 14.85
CA HIS A 139 26.45 -37.04 15.18
C HIS A 139 27.62 -36.04 15.14
N LEU A 140 27.70 -35.17 14.14
CA LEU A 140 28.66 -34.07 14.09
C LEU A 140 28.49 -33.06 15.23
N ALA A 141 27.27 -32.91 15.74
CA ALA A 141 26.99 -32.00 16.84
C ALA A 141 27.66 -32.41 18.17
N THR A 142 28.05 -33.68 18.31
CA THR A 142 28.86 -34.13 19.46
C THR A 142 30.25 -33.48 19.48
N TRP A 143 30.75 -33.03 18.33
CA TRP A 143 32.07 -32.40 18.19
C TRP A 143 31.99 -30.87 18.09
N HIS A 144 30.85 -30.33 17.66
CA HIS A 144 30.66 -28.88 17.51
C HIS A 144 29.17 -28.51 17.68
N PRO A 145 28.78 -27.51 18.48
CA PRO A 145 27.35 -27.26 18.79
C PRO A 145 26.54 -26.61 17.64
N LEU A 146 27.23 -26.05 16.65
CA LEU A 146 26.64 -25.22 15.59
C LEU A 146 25.66 -25.97 14.64
N PRO A 147 25.85 -27.26 14.28
CA PRO A 147 24.85 -28.06 13.56
C PRO A 147 23.53 -28.22 14.31
N GLN A 148 23.58 -28.38 15.63
CA GLN A 148 22.38 -28.50 16.48
C GLN A 148 21.61 -27.17 16.49
N HIS A 149 22.33 -26.06 16.67
CA HIS A 149 21.73 -24.72 16.66
C HIS A 149 21.04 -24.39 15.32
N ILE A 150 21.69 -24.72 14.19
CA ILE A 150 21.08 -24.56 12.86
C ILE A 150 19.82 -25.41 12.74
N HIS A 151 19.85 -26.66 13.22
CA HIS A 151 18.69 -27.54 13.18
C HIS A 151 17.49 -26.96 13.95
N ASP A 152 17.74 -26.44 15.15
CA ASP A 152 16.71 -25.85 16.01
C ASP A 152 16.08 -24.62 15.37
N ILE A 153 16.90 -23.71 14.80
CA ILE A 153 16.40 -22.54 14.05
C ILE A 153 15.54 -22.96 12.87
N ILE A 154 15.94 -23.98 12.10
CA ILE A 154 15.16 -24.44 10.96
C ILE A 154 13.81 -25.02 11.43
N LYS A 155 13.81 -25.81 12.53
CA LYS A 155 12.58 -26.37 13.09
C LYS A 155 11.63 -25.29 13.62
N GLU A 156 12.17 -24.30 14.30
CA GLU A 156 11.41 -23.15 14.79
C GLU A 156 10.77 -22.40 13.61
N ALA A 157 11.55 -22.09 12.58
CA ALA A 157 11.05 -21.46 11.37
C ALA A 157 9.97 -22.30 10.67
N GLU A 158 10.15 -23.62 10.54
CA GLU A 158 9.13 -24.52 9.95
C GLU A 158 7.84 -24.59 10.76
N ALA A 159 7.92 -24.53 12.09
CA ALA A 159 6.75 -24.50 12.97
C ALA A 159 6.02 -23.14 12.89
N ASP A 160 6.78 -22.05 12.72
CA ASP A 160 6.27 -20.69 12.72
C ASP A 160 5.69 -20.25 11.38
N VAL A 161 6.20 -20.75 10.25
CA VAL A 161 5.69 -20.42 8.91
C VAL A 161 4.17 -20.67 8.77
N PRO A 162 3.63 -21.88 9.03
CA PRO A 162 2.20 -22.13 8.92
C PRO A 162 1.43 -21.34 9.99
N ARG A 163 1.99 -21.20 11.19
CA ARG A 163 1.38 -20.43 12.28
C ARG A 163 1.30 -18.94 11.97
N ASN A 164 2.23 -18.32 11.27
CA ASN A 164 2.19 -16.88 11.00
C ASN A 164 1.54 -16.52 9.65
N SER A 165 1.30 -17.51 8.79
CA SER A 165 0.67 -17.31 7.48
C SER A 165 -0.71 -16.64 7.55
N TYR A 166 -1.49 -16.88 8.62
CA TYR A 166 -2.80 -16.24 8.80
C TYR A 166 -2.69 -14.73 8.97
N VAL A 167 -1.61 -14.23 9.58
CA VAL A 167 -1.39 -12.78 9.80
C VAL A 167 -1.14 -12.09 8.45
N ALA A 168 -0.32 -12.70 7.60
CA ALA A 168 -0.05 -12.21 6.26
C ALA A 168 -1.34 -12.21 5.40
N LEU A 169 -2.11 -13.30 5.45
CA LEU A 169 -3.40 -13.38 4.75
C LEU A 169 -4.41 -12.35 5.25
N ALA A 170 -4.52 -12.15 6.57
CA ALA A 170 -5.38 -11.13 7.16
C ALA A 170 -4.95 -9.71 6.75
N ALA A 171 -3.65 -9.43 6.70
CA ALA A 171 -3.11 -8.16 6.24
C ALA A 171 -3.46 -7.89 4.77
N VAL A 172 -3.29 -8.88 3.90
CA VAL A 172 -3.67 -8.79 2.47
C VAL A 172 -5.18 -8.58 2.33
N ALA A 173 -5.99 -9.35 3.06
CA ALA A 173 -7.44 -9.22 3.02
C ALA A 173 -7.90 -7.83 3.50
N LEU A 174 -7.26 -7.29 4.54
CA LEU A 174 -7.60 -5.97 5.05
C LEU A 174 -7.21 -4.86 4.06
N LEU A 175 -6.03 -4.96 3.42
CA LEU A 175 -5.65 -4.03 2.35
C LEU A 175 -6.63 -4.07 1.18
N ALA A 176 -6.95 -5.28 0.71
CA ALA A 176 -7.90 -5.51 -0.37
C ALA A 176 -9.32 -4.97 -0.06
N LEU A 177 -9.67 -4.80 1.22
CA LEU A 177 -10.91 -4.15 1.65
C LEU A 177 -10.76 -2.63 1.82
N LEU A 178 -9.72 -2.18 2.51
CA LEU A 178 -9.54 -0.77 2.89
C LEU A 178 -9.31 0.14 1.67
N GLN A 179 -8.55 -0.32 0.67
CA GLN A 179 -8.25 0.46 -0.53
C GLN A 179 -9.51 0.78 -1.36
N PRO A 180 -10.36 -0.19 -1.77
CA PRO A 180 -11.57 0.11 -2.52
C PRO A 180 -12.60 0.89 -1.68
N VAL A 181 -12.71 0.62 -0.38
CA VAL A 181 -13.56 1.43 0.51
C VAL A 181 -13.07 2.88 0.57
N GLY A 182 -11.76 3.09 0.68
CA GLY A 182 -11.15 4.42 0.62
C GLY A 182 -11.46 5.15 -0.68
N ALA A 183 -11.34 4.47 -1.83
CA ALA A 183 -11.70 5.04 -3.14
C ALA A 183 -13.19 5.39 -3.23
N ALA A 184 -14.07 4.49 -2.79
CA ALA A 184 -15.52 4.70 -2.77
C ALA A 184 -15.91 5.90 -1.90
N LEU A 185 -15.34 6.02 -0.70
CA LEU A 185 -15.57 7.17 0.18
C LEU A 185 -15.06 8.48 -0.43
N ALA A 186 -13.91 8.46 -1.10
CA ALA A 186 -13.40 9.64 -1.80
C ALA A 186 -14.36 10.10 -2.91
N LEU A 187 -14.90 9.17 -3.71
CA LEU A 187 -15.90 9.48 -4.74
C LEU A 187 -17.21 10.00 -4.14
N LEU A 188 -17.68 9.42 -3.05
CA LEU A 188 -18.86 9.89 -2.33
C LEU A 188 -18.65 11.32 -1.76
N LEU A 189 -17.47 11.60 -1.21
CA LEU A 189 -17.10 12.94 -0.76
C LEU A 189 -16.98 13.93 -1.92
N ALA A 190 -16.44 13.50 -3.06
CA ALA A 190 -16.31 14.32 -4.25
C ALA A 190 -17.70 14.69 -4.81
N ALA A 191 -18.60 13.73 -4.92
CA ALA A 191 -19.98 13.95 -5.34
C ALA A 191 -20.69 14.97 -4.42
N ARG A 192 -20.52 14.85 -3.10
CA ARG A 192 -21.07 15.83 -2.13
C ARG A 192 -20.43 17.21 -2.24
N ALA A 193 -19.13 17.29 -2.49
CA ALA A 193 -18.44 18.57 -2.69
C ALA A 193 -18.95 19.29 -3.95
N ARG A 194 -19.26 18.56 -5.01
CA ARG A 194 -19.87 19.11 -6.24
C ARG A 194 -21.27 19.65 -5.99
N LEU A 195 -22.09 18.95 -5.20
CA LEU A 195 -23.45 19.37 -4.85
C LEU A 195 -23.48 20.57 -3.89
N SER A 196 -22.44 20.74 -3.07
CA SER A 196 -22.35 21.83 -2.09
C SER A 196 -21.68 23.09 -2.65
N ALA A 197 -21.16 23.06 -3.87
CA ALA A 197 -20.66 24.24 -4.55
C ALA A 197 -21.87 25.14 -4.90
N PRO A 198 -22.02 26.33 -4.28
CA PRO A 198 -23.05 27.26 -4.67
C PRO A 198 -22.71 27.77 -6.07
N GLY A 199 -23.59 27.53 -7.04
CA GLY A 199 -23.66 28.28 -8.29
C GLY A 199 -22.47 28.17 -9.24
N ALA A 200 -22.59 27.27 -10.22
CA ALA A 200 -22.23 27.62 -11.59
C ALA A 200 -23.40 28.38 -12.26
N ASN A 201 -23.98 29.35 -11.53
CA ASN A 201 -25.01 30.26 -12.00
C ASN A 201 -24.78 31.60 -11.29
N TYR A 202 -24.64 32.66 -12.10
CA TYR A 202 -24.16 34.04 -11.85
C TYR A 202 -22.62 34.18 -11.87
N SER A 203 -21.98 34.96 -12.76
CA SER A 203 -22.42 35.91 -13.79
C SER A 203 -21.14 36.42 -14.45
N ASP A 204 -21.00 36.34 -15.77
CA ASP A 204 -20.04 37.20 -16.48
C ASP A 204 -20.76 37.84 -17.66
N GLU A 205 -21.66 38.75 -17.32
CA GLU A 205 -21.90 39.99 -18.07
C GLU A 205 -22.78 40.90 -17.20
N SER A 206 -22.31 42.13 -16.98
CA SER A 206 -23.03 43.27 -16.39
C SER A 206 -23.16 43.35 -14.85
N GLU A 207 -22.68 44.47 -14.29
CA GLU A 207 -22.88 45.00 -12.93
C GLU A 207 -22.04 44.44 -11.77
N THR A 208 -20.77 44.81 -11.72
CA THR A 208 -20.22 45.64 -10.62
C THR A 208 -18.78 46.03 -10.96
N ARG A 209 -18.64 47.15 -11.67
CA ARG A 209 -17.34 47.82 -11.78
C ARG A 209 -16.88 48.21 -10.38
N PRO A 210 -15.61 48.01 -9.99
CA PRO A 210 -15.10 48.68 -8.80
C PRO A 210 -15.22 50.19 -9.05
N LEU A 211 -15.94 50.90 -8.16
CA LEU A 211 -16.06 52.36 -8.17
C LEU A 211 -14.65 52.94 -8.35
N ARG A 212 -14.39 53.47 -9.55
CA ARG A 212 -13.06 53.91 -9.94
C ARG A 212 -12.89 55.30 -9.33
N THR A 213 -12.25 55.37 -8.18
CA THR A 213 -11.90 56.66 -7.57
C THR A 213 -10.83 57.32 -8.44
N VAL A 214 -11.16 58.47 -9.01
CA VAL A 214 -10.21 59.28 -9.80
C VAL A 214 -9.94 60.55 -9.01
N TYR A 215 -8.65 60.84 -8.81
CA TYR A 215 -8.21 62.06 -8.14
C TYR A 215 -8.23 63.20 -9.17
N LYS A 216 -9.16 64.15 -9.01
CA LYS A 216 -9.26 65.32 -9.90
C LYS A 216 -9.38 66.58 -9.05
N ASN A 217 -8.52 67.57 -9.31
CA ASN A 217 -8.51 68.87 -8.63
C ASN A 217 -8.42 68.77 -7.09
N GLY A 218 -7.56 67.88 -6.58
CA GLY A 218 -7.30 67.79 -5.14
C GLY A 218 -8.38 67.09 -4.31
N ARG A 219 -9.37 66.44 -4.94
CA ARG A 219 -10.42 65.68 -4.25
C ARG A 219 -10.64 64.32 -4.90
N LEU A 220 -10.93 63.33 -4.06
CA LEU A 220 -11.39 62.00 -4.49
C LEU A 220 -12.85 62.11 -4.91
N VAL A 221 -13.15 61.78 -6.16
CA VAL A 221 -14.53 61.67 -6.66
C VAL A 221 -14.78 60.22 -7.03
N MET A 222 -15.90 59.66 -6.56
CA MET A 222 -16.39 58.34 -6.95
C MET A 222 -17.20 58.49 -8.24
N LEU A 223 -16.87 57.66 -9.25
CA LEU A 223 -17.61 57.51 -10.50
C LEU A 223 -18.45 56.24 -10.47
#